data_AF-A0A2W7QW04-F1
#
_entry.id   AF-A0A2W7QW04-F1
#
_cell.length_a   1.000
_cell.length_b   1.000
_cell.length_c   1.000
_cell.angle_alpha   90.00
_cell.angle_beta   90.00
_cell.angle_gamma   90.00
#
_symmetry.space_group_name_H-M   'P 1'
#
loop_
_entity.id
_entity.type
_entity.pdbx_description
1 polymer ?
#
loop_
_entity_poly.entity_id
_entity_poly.type
_entity_poly.pdbx_seq_one_letter_code
_entity_poly.pdbx_strand_id
1 'polypeptide(L)'
;MNNPIEEQEKVILLLIDKFNEEREKDRLYFLKYRKNSPESGLNKEPFISFYKAFESKATNSEIFDFLYEFGNLRLVKSFHFSNHAESLIQSFEKLNIPIPHFVSECQKEVIQRANFIKTYFENEKFKWSKSKKGDFLSKIQTESKNHSFDQKSEEEYLKKKFDETIQETREIENDIETRFSYYVNDFFDGRIFSISKDLLNEYFYHSEIASGGCGSFFEVFKAFDKYVGKKNEVFALKGFLSGEKEQNSEPEENPNEKSISINSMVLTNLIKELSVYFEGKEDDLKKVLSGEEIEQILYFENNGNKLTDVFFRLHEAGKIQNNKNITAKWICDNFENKNQKSGRSKYKFEVVYKQLTDMSGPINKKRRICENL
;
A
#
# COMPACT_ATOMS: atom_id res chain seq x y z
N MET A 1 -20.11 -35.15 26.61
CA MET A 1 -18.88 -34.75 25.88
C MET A 1 -19.15 -35.08 24.43
N ASN A 2 -19.27 -34.06 23.57
CA ASN A 2 -19.52 -34.30 22.14
C ASN A 2 -18.32 -35.01 21.54
N ASN A 3 -18.59 -35.96 20.64
CA ASN A 3 -17.55 -36.71 19.95
C ASN A 3 -16.77 -35.73 19.04
N PRO A 4 -15.44 -35.59 19.19
CA PRO A 4 -14.64 -34.65 18.37
C PRO A 4 -14.83 -34.84 16.86
N ILE A 5 -15.21 -36.05 16.45
CA ILE A 5 -15.52 -36.41 15.06
C ILE A 5 -16.82 -35.75 14.58
N GLU A 6 -17.86 -35.69 15.41
CA GLU A 6 -19.15 -35.05 15.07
C GLU A 6 -19.03 -33.53 14.95
N GLU A 7 -18.10 -32.93 15.71
CA GLU A 7 -17.85 -31.48 15.67
C GLU A 7 -17.07 -31.09 14.41
N GLN A 8 -16.12 -31.93 13.98
CA GLN A 8 -15.42 -31.77 12.70
C GLN A 8 -16.36 -31.98 11.50
N GLU A 9 -17.24 -32.98 11.56
CA GLU A 9 -18.22 -33.26 10.50
C GLU A 9 -19.22 -32.09 10.31
N LYS A 10 -19.66 -31.45 11.40
CA LYS A 10 -20.50 -30.24 11.34
C LYS A 10 -19.79 -29.05 10.69
N VAL A 11 -18.51 -28.84 10.99
CA VAL A 11 -17.73 -27.76 10.37
C VAL A 11 -17.57 -27.99 8.86
N ILE A 12 -17.33 -29.24 8.46
CA ILE A 12 -17.20 -29.62 7.05
C ILE A 12 -18.53 -29.43 6.30
N LEU A 13 -19.66 -29.84 6.88
CA LEU A 13 -20.99 -29.65 6.28
C LEU A 13 -21.36 -28.17 6.13
N LEU A 14 -21.04 -27.33 7.13
CA LEU A 14 -21.22 -25.88 7.06
C LEU A 14 -20.38 -25.23 5.95
N LEU A 15 -19.17 -25.73 5.70
CA LEU A 15 -18.31 -25.26 4.61
C LEU A 15 -18.87 -25.68 3.24
N ILE A 16 -19.40 -26.91 3.14
CA ILE A 16 -20.07 -27.42 1.93
C ILE A 16 -21.34 -26.60 1.62
N ASP A 17 -22.14 -26.26 2.62
CA ASP A 17 -23.35 -25.46 2.45
C ASP A 17 -23.03 -24.03 2.02
N LYS A 18 -22.04 -23.38 2.65
CA LYS A 18 -21.53 -22.07 2.20
C LYS A 18 -21.00 -22.11 0.78
N PHE A 19 -20.30 -23.17 0.41
CA PHE A 19 -19.81 -23.37 -0.95
C PHE A 19 -20.97 -23.50 -1.95
N ASN A 20 -22.04 -24.22 -1.59
CA ASN A 20 -23.22 -24.39 -2.43
C ASN A 20 -24.03 -23.09 -2.59
N GLU A 21 -24.14 -22.26 -1.53
CA GLU A 21 -24.77 -20.94 -1.61
C GLU A 21 -23.99 -19.98 -2.53
N GLU A 22 -22.67 -19.93 -2.39
CA GLU A 22 -21.80 -19.14 -3.28
C GLU A 22 -21.86 -19.65 -4.72
N ARG A 23 -21.90 -20.98 -4.93
CA ARG A 23 -22.10 -21.60 -6.24
C ARG A 23 -23.40 -21.18 -6.92
N GLU A 24 -24.49 -20.96 -6.18
CA GLU A 24 -25.76 -20.48 -6.75
C GLU A 24 -25.72 -18.98 -7.09
N LYS A 25 -25.09 -18.17 -6.23
CA LYS A 25 -24.81 -16.75 -6.53
C LYS A 25 -23.94 -16.62 -7.78
N ASP A 26 -22.95 -17.49 -7.92
CA ASP A 26 -22.08 -17.59 -9.08
C ASP A 26 -22.82 -18.01 -10.35
N ARG A 27 -23.72 -19.00 -10.24
CA ARG A 27 -24.60 -19.41 -11.35
C ARG A 27 -25.42 -18.22 -11.85
N LEU A 28 -25.99 -17.44 -10.92
CA LEU A 28 -26.78 -16.24 -11.23
C LEU A 28 -25.91 -15.12 -11.81
N TYR A 29 -24.69 -14.93 -11.32
CA TYR A 29 -23.71 -14.00 -11.87
C TYR A 29 -23.35 -14.36 -13.32
N PHE A 30 -23.01 -15.62 -13.60
CA PHE A 30 -22.69 -16.06 -14.96
C PHE A 30 -23.88 -16.01 -15.91
N LEU A 31 -25.10 -16.24 -15.41
CA LEU A 31 -26.32 -16.03 -16.18
C LEU A 31 -26.50 -14.55 -16.55
N LYS A 32 -26.26 -13.61 -15.62
CA LYS A 32 -26.30 -12.16 -15.88
C LYS A 32 -25.16 -11.70 -16.81
N TYR A 33 -23.93 -12.14 -16.59
CA TYR A 33 -22.77 -11.78 -17.40
C TYR A 33 -22.94 -12.23 -18.85
N ARG A 34 -23.38 -13.48 -19.08
CA ARG A 34 -23.68 -13.98 -20.44
C ARG A 34 -24.81 -13.21 -21.12
N LYS A 35 -25.82 -12.77 -20.35
CA LYS A 35 -26.92 -11.94 -20.86
C LYS A 35 -26.43 -10.56 -21.32
N ASN A 36 -25.41 -10.02 -20.65
CA ASN A 36 -24.90 -8.67 -20.90
C ASN A 36 -23.67 -8.65 -21.84
N SER A 37 -23.08 -9.80 -22.19
CA SER A 37 -21.90 -9.90 -23.08
C SER A 37 -21.96 -11.13 -23.99
N PRO A 38 -22.91 -11.15 -24.96
CA PRO A 38 -23.20 -12.31 -25.80
C PRO A 38 -22.09 -12.67 -26.79
N GLU A 39 -21.21 -11.72 -27.15
CA GLU A 39 -20.10 -11.93 -28.10
C GLU A 39 -18.81 -12.42 -27.45
N SER A 40 -18.80 -12.71 -26.15
CA SER A 40 -17.60 -13.06 -25.38
C SER A 40 -16.90 -14.36 -25.81
N GLY A 41 -17.46 -15.15 -26.74
CA GLY A 41 -16.83 -16.38 -27.24
C GLY A 41 -16.60 -17.45 -26.17
N LEU A 42 -17.16 -17.27 -24.97
CA LEU A 42 -17.03 -18.15 -23.81
C LEU A 42 -17.64 -19.52 -24.11
N ASN A 43 -16.81 -20.47 -24.54
CA ASN A 43 -17.17 -21.88 -24.47
C ASN A 43 -17.35 -22.25 -22.99
N LYS A 44 -18.60 -22.54 -22.64
CA LYS A 44 -19.06 -22.89 -21.30
C LYS A 44 -18.44 -24.22 -20.89
N GLU A 45 -17.31 -24.22 -20.19
CA GLU A 45 -17.04 -25.34 -19.30
C GLU A 45 -17.63 -25.00 -17.93
N PRO A 46 -18.69 -25.69 -17.48
CA PRO A 46 -19.17 -25.57 -16.11
C PRO A 46 -18.00 -25.84 -15.15
N PHE A 47 -17.95 -25.12 -14.02
CA PHE A 47 -16.98 -25.38 -12.94
C PHE A 47 -16.84 -26.88 -12.62
N ILE A 48 -17.93 -27.64 -12.74
CA ILE A 48 -17.99 -29.09 -12.56
C ILE A 48 -17.08 -29.85 -13.55
N SER A 49 -17.06 -29.49 -14.83
CA SER A 49 -16.23 -30.16 -15.82
C SER A 49 -14.74 -29.92 -15.56
N PHE A 50 -14.41 -28.68 -15.20
CA PHE A 50 -13.07 -28.31 -14.77
C PHE A 50 -12.67 -29.06 -13.48
N TYR A 51 -13.52 -29.04 -12.46
CA TYR A 51 -13.24 -29.68 -11.17
C TYR A 51 -12.98 -31.18 -11.33
N LYS A 52 -13.75 -31.87 -12.18
CA LYS A 52 -13.53 -33.29 -12.49
C LYS A 52 -12.18 -33.54 -13.18
N ALA A 53 -11.78 -32.66 -14.10
CA ALA A 53 -10.47 -32.77 -14.75
C ALA A 53 -9.33 -32.53 -13.75
N PHE A 54 -9.51 -31.60 -12.81
CA PHE A 54 -8.56 -31.31 -11.73
C PHE A 54 -8.46 -32.48 -10.74
N GLU A 55 -9.59 -32.99 -10.26
CA GLU A 55 -9.67 -34.15 -9.37
C GLU A 55 -9.01 -35.40 -9.96
N SER A 56 -9.08 -35.59 -11.28
CA SER A 56 -8.44 -36.73 -11.96
C SER A 56 -6.91 -36.66 -12.04
N LYS A 57 -6.31 -35.49 -11.75
CA LYS A 57 -4.87 -35.23 -11.95
C LYS A 57 -4.14 -34.73 -10.71
N ALA A 58 -4.86 -34.30 -9.68
CA ALA A 58 -4.31 -33.72 -8.47
C ALA A 58 -4.49 -34.64 -7.25
N THR A 59 -3.59 -34.52 -6.28
CA THR A 59 -3.76 -35.17 -4.98
C THR A 59 -4.85 -34.46 -4.15
N ASN A 60 -5.41 -35.13 -3.15
CA ASN A 60 -6.40 -34.51 -2.25
C ASN A 60 -5.89 -33.23 -1.57
N SER A 61 -4.59 -33.16 -1.26
CA SER A 61 -3.97 -31.94 -0.71
C SER A 61 -3.95 -30.83 -1.75
N GLU A 62 -3.53 -31.11 -2.98
CA GLU A 62 -3.50 -30.13 -4.07
C GLU A 62 -4.92 -29.65 -4.45
N ILE A 63 -5.93 -30.51 -4.34
CA ILE A 63 -7.35 -30.13 -4.52
C ILE A 63 -7.81 -29.18 -3.42
N PHE A 64 -7.44 -29.45 -2.17
CA PHE A 64 -7.80 -28.59 -1.05
C PHE A 64 -7.13 -27.22 -1.14
N ASP A 65 -5.82 -27.20 -1.41
CA ASP A 65 -5.05 -25.97 -1.60
C ASP A 65 -5.60 -25.17 -2.79
N PHE A 66 -5.93 -25.84 -3.90
CA PHE A 66 -6.58 -25.22 -5.05
C PHE A 66 -7.94 -24.60 -4.69
N LEU A 67 -8.83 -25.34 -4.02
CA LEU A 67 -10.15 -24.83 -3.65
C LEU A 67 -10.06 -23.66 -2.68
N TYR A 68 -9.07 -23.69 -1.78
CA TYR A 68 -8.79 -22.60 -0.84
C TYR A 68 -8.26 -21.36 -1.56
N GLU A 69 -7.24 -21.49 -2.40
CA GLU A 69 -6.67 -20.37 -3.18
C GLU A 69 -7.71 -19.79 -4.14
N PHE A 70 -8.43 -20.66 -4.85
CA PHE A 70 -9.48 -20.29 -5.77
C PHE A 70 -10.65 -19.60 -5.06
N GLY A 71 -11.06 -20.12 -3.90
CA GLY A 71 -12.06 -19.51 -3.03
C GLY A 71 -11.63 -18.11 -2.57
N ASN A 72 -10.39 -17.94 -2.12
CA ASN A 72 -9.87 -16.64 -1.69
C ASN A 72 -9.76 -15.63 -2.84
N LEU A 73 -9.27 -16.07 -4.01
CA LEU A 73 -9.23 -15.23 -5.21
C LEU A 73 -10.62 -14.75 -5.64
N ARG A 74 -11.62 -15.61 -5.47
CA ARG A 74 -13.00 -15.35 -5.87
C ARG A 74 -13.77 -14.50 -4.85
N LEU A 75 -13.61 -14.79 -3.57
CA LEU A 75 -14.34 -14.14 -2.48
C LEU A 75 -13.70 -12.81 -2.09
N VAL A 76 -12.38 -12.74 -2.05
CA VAL A 76 -11.70 -11.61 -1.42
C VAL A 76 -11.21 -10.60 -2.46
N LYS A 77 -10.96 -10.99 -3.73
CA LYS A 77 -10.57 -10.10 -4.86
C LYS A 77 -9.59 -8.96 -4.50
N SER A 78 -8.82 -9.14 -3.44
CA SER A 78 -7.99 -8.10 -2.84
C SER A 78 -6.56 -8.33 -3.31
N PHE A 79 -5.82 -7.24 -3.53
CA PHE A 79 -4.51 -7.32 -4.17
C PHE A 79 -3.46 -8.07 -3.35
N HIS A 80 -3.69 -8.35 -2.06
CA HIS A 80 -2.84 -9.20 -1.22
C HIS A 80 -2.72 -10.62 -1.77
N PHE A 81 -3.65 -11.04 -2.62
CA PHE A 81 -3.65 -12.35 -3.24
C PHE A 81 -3.00 -12.37 -4.63
N SER A 82 -2.24 -11.34 -5.05
CA SER A 82 -1.51 -11.39 -6.34
C SER A 82 -0.62 -12.63 -6.44
N ASN A 83 0.09 -12.97 -5.35
CA ASN A 83 0.92 -14.17 -5.26
C ASN A 83 0.07 -15.46 -5.30
N HIS A 84 -1.15 -15.43 -4.76
CA HIS A 84 -2.06 -16.56 -4.82
C HIS A 84 -2.67 -16.70 -6.23
N ALA A 85 -2.89 -15.58 -6.94
CA ALA A 85 -3.30 -15.56 -8.34
C ALA A 85 -2.24 -16.21 -9.23
N GLU A 86 -0.96 -15.91 -8.97
CA GLU A 86 0.17 -16.55 -9.64
C GLU A 86 0.31 -18.03 -9.26
N SER A 87 0.21 -18.37 -7.97
CA SER A 87 0.23 -19.77 -7.46
C SER A 87 -0.86 -20.63 -8.12
N LEU A 88 -2.06 -20.07 -8.26
CA LEU A 88 -3.19 -20.74 -8.87
C LEU A 88 -2.88 -21.11 -10.34
N ILE A 89 -2.32 -20.18 -11.12
CA ILE A 89 -1.95 -20.43 -12.52
C ILE A 89 -0.82 -21.44 -12.64
N GLN A 90 0.20 -21.33 -11.79
CA GLN A 90 1.29 -22.32 -11.74
C GLN A 90 0.74 -23.72 -11.46
N SER A 91 -0.29 -23.85 -10.64
CA SER A 91 -0.96 -25.13 -10.38
C SER A 91 -1.66 -25.69 -11.62
N PHE A 92 -2.34 -24.85 -12.41
CA PHE A 92 -2.92 -25.26 -13.70
C PHE A 92 -1.87 -25.73 -14.70
N GLU A 93 -0.78 -24.97 -14.83
CA GLU A 93 0.33 -25.29 -15.73
C GLU A 93 1.03 -26.59 -15.33
N LYS A 94 1.33 -26.75 -14.04
CA LYS A 94 1.94 -27.96 -13.47
C LYS A 94 1.11 -29.21 -13.76
N LEU A 95 -0.21 -29.12 -13.68
CA LEU A 95 -1.13 -30.23 -13.89
C LEU A 95 -1.52 -30.44 -15.36
N ASN A 96 -1.02 -29.58 -16.26
CA ASN A 96 -1.38 -29.58 -17.69
C ASN A 96 -2.91 -29.56 -17.88
N ILE A 97 -3.56 -28.64 -17.17
CA ILE A 97 -5.01 -28.40 -17.24
C ILE A 97 -5.22 -27.05 -17.93
N PRO A 98 -6.09 -26.96 -18.95
CA PRO A 98 -6.43 -25.67 -19.55
C PRO A 98 -6.95 -24.70 -18.49
N ILE A 99 -6.35 -23.51 -18.42
CA ILE A 99 -6.78 -22.46 -17.49
C ILE A 99 -8.17 -21.97 -17.94
N PRO A 100 -9.21 -22.09 -17.10
CA PRO A 100 -10.53 -21.59 -17.45
C PRO A 100 -10.47 -20.08 -17.64
N HIS A 101 -11.18 -19.57 -18.66
CA HIS A 101 -11.19 -18.14 -18.99
C HIS A 101 -11.50 -17.25 -17.78
N PHE A 102 -12.43 -17.65 -16.92
CA PHE A 102 -12.76 -16.87 -15.72
C PHE A 102 -11.60 -16.80 -14.71
N VAL A 103 -10.77 -17.84 -14.58
CA VAL A 103 -9.58 -17.82 -13.72
C VAL A 103 -8.57 -16.80 -14.26
N SER A 104 -8.33 -16.85 -15.58
CA SER A 104 -7.49 -15.87 -16.28
C SER A 104 -8.00 -14.44 -16.08
N GLU A 105 -9.31 -14.19 -16.21
CA GLU A 105 -9.86 -12.85 -16.01
C GLU A 105 -9.74 -12.37 -14.55
N CYS A 106 -9.99 -13.23 -13.57
CA CYS A 106 -9.76 -12.90 -12.15
C CYS A 106 -8.29 -12.58 -11.88
N GLN A 107 -7.36 -13.34 -12.47
CA GLN A 107 -5.93 -13.07 -12.34
C GLN A 107 -5.56 -11.71 -12.94
N LYS A 108 -6.01 -11.42 -14.17
CA LYS A 108 -5.78 -10.12 -14.82
C LYS A 108 -6.32 -8.98 -13.97
N GLU A 109 -7.53 -9.12 -13.44
CA GLU A 109 -8.18 -8.14 -12.56
C GLU A 109 -7.33 -7.89 -11.29
N VAL A 110 -6.89 -8.94 -10.59
CA VAL A 110 -6.05 -8.83 -9.39
C VAL A 110 -4.69 -8.20 -9.70
N ILE A 111 -4.03 -8.59 -10.80
CA ILE A 111 -2.74 -8.01 -11.22
C ILE A 111 -2.91 -6.53 -11.59
N GLN A 112 -3.95 -6.17 -12.33
CA GLN A 112 -4.22 -4.77 -12.68
C GLN A 112 -4.46 -3.91 -11.44
N ARG A 113 -5.25 -4.42 -10.47
CA ARG A 113 -5.50 -3.74 -9.18
C ARG A 113 -4.21 -3.59 -8.38
N ALA A 114 -3.44 -4.65 -8.25
CA ALA A 114 -2.16 -4.64 -7.53
C ALA A 114 -1.19 -3.64 -8.16
N ASN A 115 -1.02 -3.68 -9.48
CA ASN A 115 -0.20 -2.73 -10.21
C ASN A 115 -0.69 -1.30 -10.04
N PHE A 116 -2.01 -1.08 -10.04
CA PHE A 116 -2.57 0.24 -9.83
C PHE A 116 -2.17 0.79 -8.45
N ILE A 117 -2.48 0.07 -7.38
CA ILE A 117 -2.22 0.52 -5.99
C ILE A 117 -0.71 0.67 -5.76
N LYS A 118 0.07 -0.28 -6.27
CA LYS A 118 1.53 -0.21 -6.28
C LYS A 118 2.02 1.08 -6.95
N THR A 119 1.61 1.34 -8.19
CA THR A 119 2.01 2.52 -8.95
C THR A 119 1.51 3.81 -8.29
N TYR A 120 0.33 3.78 -7.67
CA TYR A 120 -0.25 4.96 -7.02
C TYR A 120 0.59 5.40 -5.83
N PHE A 121 1.01 4.46 -4.99
CA PHE A 121 1.82 4.73 -3.79
C PHE A 121 3.32 4.84 -4.07
N GLU A 122 3.90 3.89 -4.79
CA GLU A 122 5.35 3.82 -4.99
C GLU A 122 5.87 4.94 -5.90
N ASN A 123 5.08 5.33 -6.91
CA ASN A 123 5.45 6.45 -7.79
C ASN A 123 4.83 7.77 -7.32
N GLU A 124 4.27 7.80 -6.11
CA GLU A 124 3.62 8.96 -5.49
C GLU A 124 2.64 9.69 -6.45
N LYS A 125 1.91 8.95 -7.29
CA LYS A 125 0.99 9.55 -8.28
C LYS A 125 -0.12 10.38 -7.63
N PHE A 126 -0.40 10.12 -6.36
CA PHE A 126 -1.31 10.91 -5.55
C PHE A 126 -0.81 12.34 -5.31
N LYS A 127 0.51 12.58 -5.35
CA LYS A 127 1.08 13.92 -5.29
C LYS A 127 1.11 14.54 -6.68
N TRP A 128 0.73 15.81 -6.76
CA TRP A 128 0.96 16.55 -7.99
C TRP A 128 2.45 16.74 -8.25
N SER A 129 2.84 16.53 -9.51
CA SER A 129 4.17 16.93 -9.97
C SER A 129 4.34 18.44 -9.84
N LYS A 130 5.59 18.90 -9.73
CA LYS A 130 5.91 20.34 -9.72
C LYS A 130 5.28 21.08 -10.91
N SER A 131 5.33 20.49 -12.10
CA SER A 131 4.69 21.03 -13.30
C SER A 131 3.19 21.18 -13.12
N LYS A 132 2.48 20.12 -12.72
CA LYS A 132 1.02 20.14 -12.58
C LYS A 132 0.55 21.17 -11.54
N LYS A 133 1.27 21.27 -10.41
CA LYS A 133 1.01 22.30 -9.40
C LYS A 133 1.26 23.70 -9.96
N GLY A 134 2.37 23.91 -10.67
CA GLY A 134 2.70 25.18 -11.31
C GLY A 134 1.65 25.63 -12.34
N ASP A 135 1.16 24.69 -13.16
CA ASP A 135 0.09 24.94 -14.13
C ASP A 135 -1.20 25.36 -13.44
N PHE A 136 -1.57 24.67 -12.36
CA PHE A 136 -2.74 25.01 -11.54
C PHE A 136 -2.60 26.40 -10.91
N LEU A 137 -1.47 26.70 -10.26
CA LEU A 137 -1.26 28.01 -9.61
C LEU A 137 -1.23 29.14 -10.64
N SER A 138 -0.64 28.93 -11.81
CA SER A 138 -0.63 29.90 -12.91
C SER A 138 -2.05 30.19 -13.41
N LYS A 139 -2.88 29.14 -13.50
CA LYS A 139 -4.31 29.27 -13.83
C LYS A 139 -5.05 30.10 -12.78
N ILE A 140 -4.89 29.76 -11.50
CA ILE A 140 -5.53 30.50 -10.39
C ILE A 140 -5.09 31.96 -10.36
N GLN A 141 -3.80 32.24 -10.57
CA GLN A 141 -3.28 33.61 -10.60
C GLN A 141 -3.79 34.41 -11.81
N THR A 142 -4.04 33.75 -12.93
CA THR A 142 -4.66 34.38 -14.10
C THR A 142 -6.13 34.68 -13.82
N GLU A 143 -6.84 33.73 -13.22
CA GLU A 143 -8.24 33.90 -12.81
C GLU A 143 -8.40 35.01 -11.78
N SER A 144 -7.53 35.10 -10.77
CA SER A 144 -7.57 36.15 -9.74
C SER A 144 -7.39 37.54 -10.35
N LYS A 145 -6.37 37.73 -11.19
CA LYS A 145 -6.12 39.01 -11.90
C LYS A 145 -7.28 39.44 -12.80
N ASN A 146 -8.01 38.49 -13.38
CA ASN A 146 -9.14 38.79 -14.26
C ASN A 146 -10.41 39.20 -13.48
N HIS A 147 -10.51 38.84 -12.20
CA HIS A 147 -11.69 39.10 -11.36
C HIS A 147 -11.46 40.17 -10.29
N SER A 148 -10.28 40.79 -10.29
CA SER A 148 -9.83 41.69 -9.23
C SER A 148 -9.18 42.94 -9.81
N PHE A 149 -9.45 44.09 -9.22
CA PHE A 149 -8.93 45.39 -9.66
C PHE A 149 -7.83 45.94 -8.74
N ASP A 150 -7.72 45.36 -7.54
CA ASP A 150 -6.74 45.68 -6.52
C ASP A 150 -6.35 44.42 -5.74
N GLN A 151 -5.34 44.55 -4.88
CA GLN A 151 -4.86 43.43 -4.05
C GLN A 151 -5.96 42.87 -3.13
N LYS A 152 -6.84 43.73 -2.61
CA LYS A 152 -7.87 43.30 -1.66
C LYS A 152 -8.92 42.42 -2.34
N SER A 153 -9.40 42.83 -3.51
CA SER A 153 -10.32 42.05 -4.33
C SER A 153 -9.67 40.77 -4.86
N GLU A 154 -8.34 40.74 -5.03
CA GLU A 154 -7.58 39.52 -5.35
C GLU A 154 -7.59 38.53 -4.18
N GLU A 155 -7.29 39.01 -2.97
CA GLU A 155 -7.34 38.19 -1.75
C GLU A 155 -8.75 37.65 -1.47
N GLU A 156 -9.79 38.47 -1.67
CA GLU A 156 -11.20 38.05 -1.52
C GLU A 156 -11.58 36.97 -2.55
N TYR A 157 -11.16 37.11 -3.81
CA TYR A 157 -11.38 36.11 -4.84
C TYR A 157 -10.71 34.78 -4.48
N LEU A 158 -9.44 34.81 -4.07
CA LEU A 158 -8.68 33.61 -3.74
C LEU A 158 -9.26 32.88 -2.51
N LYS A 159 -9.71 33.63 -1.49
CA LYS A 159 -10.42 33.04 -0.33
C LYS A 159 -11.72 32.36 -0.76
N LYS A 160 -12.53 33.04 -1.57
CA LYS A 160 -13.76 32.45 -2.12
C LYS A 160 -13.45 31.17 -2.90
N LYS A 161 -12.41 31.18 -3.74
CA LYS A 161 -12.01 30.02 -4.52
C LYS A 161 -11.55 28.85 -3.65
N PHE A 162 -10.84 29.15 -2.56
CA PHE A 162 -10.45 28.15 -1.57
C PHE A 162 -11.66 27.52 -0.88
N ASP A 163 -12.62 28.32 -0.45
CA ASP A 163 -13.86 27.83 0.17
C ASP A 163 -14.71 26.99 -0.80
N GLU A 164 -14.83 27.43 -2.07
CA GLU A 164 -15.48 26.66 -3.14
C GLU A 164 -14.78 25.31 -3.34
N THR A 165 -13.44 25.28 -3.36
CA THR A 165 -12.68 24.03 -3.54
C THR A 165 -12.85 23.07 -2.36
N ILE A 166 -12.90 23.60 -1.13
CA ILE A 166 -13.24 22.79 0.07
C ILE A 166 -14.65 22.21 -0.06
N GLN A 167 -15.61 23.02 -0.50
CA GLN A 167 -16.99 22.57 -0.65
C GLN A 167 -17.13 21.50 -1.74
N GLU A 168 -16.49 21.67 -2.89
CA GLU A 168 -16.40 20.65 -3.94
C GLU A 168 -15.74 19.35 -3.44
N THR A 169 -14.74 19.46 -2.55
CA THR A 169 -14.12 18.29 -1.92
C THR A 169 -15.13 17.53 -1.08
N ARG A 170 -15.90 18.23 -0.25
CA ARG A 170 -16.95 17.64 0.60
C ARG A 170 -18.07 17.00 -0.22
N GLU A 171 -18.42 17.59 -1.36
CA GLU A 171 -19.39 17.01 -2.28
C GLU A 171 -18.88 15.69 -2.89
N ILE A 172 -17.60 15.61 -3.23
CA ILE A 172 -16.98 14.35 -3.68
C ILE A 172 -16.94 13.31 -2.55
N GLU A 173 -16.56 13.72 -1.34
CA GLU A 173 -16.58 12.87 -0.14
C GLU A 173 -17.99 12.27 0.08
N ASN A 174 -19.04 13.10 0.02
CA ASN A 174 -20.43 12.67 0.15
C ASN A 174 -20.90 11.79 -1.01
N ASP A 175 -20.48 12.06 -2.25
CA ASP A 175 -20.78 11.20 -3.41
C ASP A 175 -20.18 9.80 -3.22
N ILE A 176 -18.93 9.74 -2.75
CA ILE A 176 -18.25 8.48 -2.44
C ILE A 176 -19.00 7.73 -1.33
N GLU A 177 -19.35 8.40 -0.24
CA GLU A 177 -20.10 7.80 0.86
C GLU A 177 -21.45 7.27 0.38
N THR A 178 -22.20 8.06 -0.38
CA THR A 178 -23.54 7.69 -0.85
C THR A 178 -23.49 6.53 -1.85
N ARG A 179 -22.54 6.56 -2.79
CA ARG A 179 -22.46 5.56 -3.87
C ARG A 179 -21.78 4.27 -3.44
N PHE A 180 -20.80 4.36 -2.55
CA PHE A 180 -19.94 3.25 -2.18
C PHE A 180 -20.08 2.83 -0.72
N SER A 181 -20.95 3.49 0.06
CA SER A 181 -21.20 3.21 1.48
C SER A 181 -19.92 3.23 2.31
N TYR A 182 -18.99 4.13 1.96
CA TYR A 182 -17.67 4.22 2.58
C TYR A 182 -17.24 5.67 2.80
N TYR A 183 -16.80 5.97 4.03
CA TYR A 183 -16.33 7.30 4.41
C TYR A 183 -14.85 7.47 4.07
N VAL A 184 -14.51 8.48 3.27
CA VAL A 184 -13.11 8.75 2.85
C VAL A 184 -12.55 10.04 3.44
N ASN A 185 -13.25 10.66 4.38
CA ASN A 185 -12.78 11.89 4.99
C ASN A 185 -11.45 11.62 5.70
N ASP A 186 -10.53 12.55 5.54
CA ASP A 186 -9.18 12.50 6.13
C ASP A 186 -8.27 11.38 5.61
N PHE A 187 -8.66 10.63 4.58
CA PHE A 187 -7.76 9.66 3.94
C PHE A 187 -6.49 10.33 3.43
N PHE A 188 -6.60 11.53 2.88
CA PHE A 188 -5.50 12.29 2.30
C PHE A 188 -5.63 13.78 2.65
N ASP A 189 -4.56 14.36 3.18
CA ASP A 189 -4.51 15.78 3.58
C ASP A 189 -3.93 16.72 2.51
N GLY A 190 -3.54 16.17 1.34
CA GLY A 190 -2.82 16.88 0.30
C GLY A 190 -1.31 16.64 0.27
N ARG A 191 -0.75 16.03 1.31
CA ARG A 191 0.68 15.67 1.41
C ARG A 191 0.87 14.17 1.61
N ILE A 192 0.11 13.57 2.52
CA ILE A 192 0.27 12.19 2.96
C ILE A 192 -1.09 11.51 3.10
N PHE A 193 -1.08 10.19 2.92
CA PHE A 193 -2.22 9.36 3.31
C PHE A 193 -2.19 9.14 4.82
N SER A 194 -3.33 9.35 5.47
CA SER A 194 -3.53 9.04 6.89
C SER A 194 -3.82 7.56 7.14
N ILE A 195 -4.04 6.79 6.07
CA ILE A 195 -4.37 5.37 6.12
C ILE A 195 -3.26 4.51 5.51
N SER A 196 -3.18 3.25 5.94
CA SER A 196 -2.24 2.29 5.38
C SER A 196 -2.67 1.82 3.99
N LYS A 197 -1.75 1.19 3.26
CA LYS A 197 -2.06 0.52 1.97
C LYS A 197 -3.16 -0.54 2.15
N ASP A 198 -3.14 -1.25 3.28
CA ASP A 198 -4.10 -2.31 3.59
C ASP A 198 -5.49 -1.74 3.84
N LEU A 199 -5.61 -0.64 4.59
CA LEU A 199 -6.89 0.04 4.79
C LEU A 199 -7.46 0.61 3.50
N LEU A 200 -6.59 1.11 2.60
CA LEU A 200 -7.06 1.54 1.28
C LEU A 200 -7.51 0.36 0.42
N ASN A 201 -6.91 -0.82 0.59
CA ASN A 201 -7.41 -2.05 -0.02
C ASN A 201 -8.83 -2.36 0.41
N GLU A 202 -9.05 -2.35 1.72
CA GLU A 202 -10.35 -2.61 2.31
C GLU A 202 -11.38 -1.61 1.80
N TYR A 203 -11.00 -0.33 1.66
CA TYR A 203 -11.82 0.67 0.99
C TYR A 203 -12.24 0.24 -0.42
N PHE A 204 -11.30 -0.12 -1.29
CA PHE A 204 -11.62 -0.52 -2.67
C PHE A 204 -12.52 -1.76 -2.68
N TYR A 205 -12.20 -2.75 -1.88
CA TYR A 205 -12.95 -3.99 -1.77
C TYR A 205 -14.39 -3.76 -1.30
N HIS A 206 -14.59 -3.05 -0.20
CA HIS A 206 -15.93 -2.79 0.35
C HIS A 206 -16.76 -1.88 -0.56
N SER A 207 -16.13 -0.87 -1.17
CA SER A 207 -16.78 0.04 -2.12
C SER A 207 -17.27 -0.68 -3.37
N GLU A 208 -16.52 -1.66 -3.86
CA GLU A 208 -16.93 -2.50 -4.99
C GLU A 208 -18.13 -3.38 -4.67
N ILE A 209 -18.13 -4.00 -3.48
CA ILE A 209 -19.26 -4.81 -3.02
C ILE A 209 -20.53 -3.95 -2.94
N ALA A 210 -20.41 -2.75 -2.38
CA ALA A 210 -21.53 -1.82 -2.25
C ALA A 210 -22.11 -1.36 -3.60
N SER A 211 -21.26 -1.23 -4.62
CA SER A 211 -21.62 -0.77 -5.97
C SER A 211 -22.11 -1.88 -6.92
N GLY A 212 -22.44 -3.06 -6.40
CA GLY A 212 -23.02 -4.16 -7.19
C GLY A 212 -22.01 -5.14 -7.79
N GLY A 213 -20.75 -5.11 -7.34
CA GLY A 213 -19.72 -6.09 -7.66
C GLY A 213 -18.94 -5.84 -8.95
N CYS A 214 -18.48 -6.92 -9.58
CA CYS A 214 -17.47 -6.93 -10.65
C CYS A 214 -17.69 -5.84 -11.73
N GLY A 215 -16.68 -4.98 -11.91
CA GLY A 215 -16.71 -3.88 -12.90
C GLY A 215 -16.72 -2.47 -12.28
N SER A 216 -17.09 -2.36 -11.00
CA SER A 216 -17.15 -1.07 -10.30
C SER A 216 -15.80 -0.57 -9.77
N PHE A 217 -14.74 -1.39 -9.74
CA PHE A 217 -13.40 -0.97 -9.30
C PHE A 217 -12.97 0.33 -9.97
N PHE A 218 -13.13 0.42 -11.29
CA PHE A 218 -12.74 1.62 -12.03
C PHE A 218 -13.60 2.84 -11.69
N GLU A 219 -14.84 2.64 -11.27
CA GLU A 219 -15.71 3.73 -10.81
C GLU A 219 -15.29 4.22 -9.42
N VAL A 220 -15.08 3.29 -8.48
CA VAL A 220 -14.53 3.58 -7.15
C VAL A 220 -13.20 4.30 -7.29
N PHE A 221 -12.32 3.76 -8.13
CA PHE A 221 -11.02 4.35 -8.43
C PHE A 221 -11.15 5.77 -9.01
N LYS A 222 -11.97 5.98 -10.03
CA LYS A 222 -12.16 7.33 -10.60
C LYS A 222 -12.67 8.31 -9.57
N ALA A 223 -13.58 7.90 -8.69
CA ALA A 223 -14.09 8.74 -7.62
C ALA A 223 -12.98 9.06 -6.61
N PHE A 224 -12.19 8.07 -6.21
CA PHE A 224 -11.06 8.24 -5.31
C PHE A 224 -9.96 9.13 -5.89
N ASP A 225 -9.61 8.97 -7.17
CA ASP A 225 -8.62 9.81 -7.86
C ASP A 225 -9.11 11.26 -7.97
N LYS A 226 -10.41 11.46 -8.21
CA LYS A 226 -11.04 12.78 -8.19
C LYS A 226 -10.96 13.41 -6.80
N TYR A 227 -11.21 12.65 -5.74
CA TYR A 227 -11.03 13.08 -4.35
C TYR A 227 -9.60 13.53 -4.07
N VAL A 228 -8.60 12.70 -4.41
CA VAL A 228 -7.18 13.03 -4.21
C VAL A 228 -6.78 14.25 -5.03
N GLY A 229 -7.25 14.35 -6.28
CA GLY A 229 -7.03 15.51 -7.14
C GLY A 229 -7.55 16.80 -6.51
N LYS A 230 -8.76 16.77 -5.93
CA LYS A 230 -9.36 17.94 -5.29
C LYS A 230 -8.68 18.30 -3.96
N LYS A 231 -8.25 17.32 -3.15
CA LYS A 231 -7.42 17.56 -1.96
C LYS A 231 -6.08 18.23 -2.31
N ASN A 232 -5.46 17.84 -3.42
CA ASN A 232 -4.25 18.53 -3.92
C ASN A 232 -4.54 20.00 -4.30
N GLU A 233 -5.69 20.31 -4.90
CA GLU A 233 -6.12 21.69 -5.19
C GLU A 233 -6.25 22.50 -3.90
N VAL A 234 -6.94 21.97 -2.88
CA VAL A 234 -7.08 22.61 -1.56
C VAL A 234 -5.70 22.87 -0.95
N PHE A 235 -4.82 21.87 -1.01
CA PHE A 235 -3.47 21.98 -0.47
C PHE A 235 -2.63 23.05 -1.19
N ALA A 236 -2.68 23.09 -2.52
CA ALA A 236 -1.98 24.08 -3.32
C ALA A 236 -2.50 25.51 -3.04
N LEU A 237 -3.82 25.69 -2.96
CA LEU A 237 -4.44 26.99 -2.64
C LEU A 237 -4.09 27.46 -1.22
N LYS A 238 -4.06 26.54 -0.24
CA LYS A 238 -3.64 26.87 1.13
C LYS A 238 -2.20 27.39 1.19
N GLY A 239 -1.28 26.73 0.49
CA GLY A 239 0.11 27.19 0.37
C GLY A 239 0.22 28.54 -0.33
N PHE A 240 -0.55 28.73 -1.41
CA PHE A 240 -0.60 29.98 -2.15
C PHE A 240 -1.11 31.16 -1.29
N LEU A 241 -2.21 30.96 -0.55
CA LEU A 241 -2.84 31.97 0.31
C LEU A 241 -2.01 32.32 1.55
N SER A 242 -1.30 31.35 2.11
CA SER A 242 -0.43 31.57 3.28
C SER A 242 0.86 32.33 2.92
N GLY A 243 1.10 32.58 1.63
CA GLY A 243 2.33 33.20 1.19
C GLY A 243 3.56 32.32 1.46
N GLU A 244 3.36 31.01 1.59
CA GLU A 244 4.44 30.02 1.56
C GLU A 244 5.13 30.14 0.20
N LYS A 245 6.10 31.04 0.09
CA LYS A 245 7.02 31.10 -1.04
C LYS A 245 7.76 29.77 -1.04
N GLU A 246 7.72 29.05 -2.16
CA GLU A 246 8.55 27.88 -2.35
C GLU A 246 10.02 28.31 -2.20
N GLN A 247 10.59 28.10 -1.01
CA GLN A 247 12.00 27.77 -0.91
C GLN A 247 12.17 26.53 -1.78
N ASN A 248 12.87 26.69 -2.89
CA ASN A 248 13.35 25.60 -3.73
C ASN A 248 14.07 24.58 -2.84
N SER A 249 13.32 23.57 -2.43
CA SER A 249 13.76 22.43 -1.66
C SER A 249 12.66 21.38 -1.94
N GLU A 250 12.92 20.32 -2.71
CA GLU A 250 13.12 19.01 -2.05
C GLU A 250 13.09 19.16 -0.54
N PRO A 251 12.06 18.59 0.12
CA PRO A 251 11.53 19.06 1.40
C PRO A 251 12.64 19.70 2.22
N GLU A 252 12.58 21.02 2.42
CA GLU A 252 13.47 21.67 3.38
C GLU A 252 13.27 20.90 4.67
N GLU A 253 14.34 20.19 5.03
CA GLU A 253 14.42 19.35 6.19
C GLU A 253 13.87 20.17 7.34
N ASN A 254 12.78 19.69 7.91
CA ASN A 254 12.42 20.10 9.25
C ASN A 254 13.74 20.02 10.05
N PRO A 255 14.18 21.03 10.80
CA PRO A 255 15.40 20.88 11.60
C PRO A 255 15.30 19.71 12.60
N ASN A 256 14.08 19.17 12.81
CA ASN A 256 13.79 17.90 13.50
C ASN A 256 13.78 16.63 12.61
N GLU A 257 13.91 16.69 11.28
CA GLU A 257 13.91 15.51 10.38
C GLU A 257 15.21 14.70 10.43
N LYS A 258 16.27 15.22 11.05
CA LYS A 258 17.46 14.43 11.40
C LYS A 258 17.22 13.43 12.52
N SER A 259 16.03 13.41 13.11
CA SER A 259 15.66 12.48 14.18
C SER A 259 14.78 11.35 13.65
N ILE A 260 15.07 10.13 14.13
CA ILE A 260 14.20 8.97 13.93
C ILE A 260 13.23 8.86 15.11
N SER A 261 11.96 8.59 14.83
CA SER A 261 10.90 8.32 15.80
C SER A 261 10.65 6.82 15.86
N ILE A 262 11.29 6.17 16.83
CA ILE A 262 11.14 4.74 17.13
C ILE A 262 10.20 4.59 18.32
N ASN A 263 9.29 3.62 18.25
CA ASN A 263 8.37 3.30 19.34
C ASN A 263 9.14 3.02 20.65
N SER A 264 8.79 3.74 21.72
CA SER A 264 9.48 3.68 23.00
C SER A 264 9.48 2.29 23.65
N MET A 265 8.49 1.44 23.35
CA MET A 265 8.41 0.06 23.85
C MET A 265 9.54 -0.82 23.32
N VAL A 266 9.98 -0.60 22.08
CA VAL A 266 11.03 -1.41 21.44
C VAL A 266 12.41 -0.77 21.55
N LEU A 267 12.46 0.56 21.76
CA LEU A 267 13.70 1.34 21.80
C LEU A 267 14.71 0.81 22.82
N THR A 268 14.27 0.46 24.04
CA THR A 268 15.16 -0.04 25.10
C THR A 268 15.83 -1.37 24.70
N ASN A 269 15.07 -2.29 24.12
CA ASN A 269 15.60 -3.58 23.65
C ASN A 269 16.50 -3.39 22.42
N LEU A 270 16.10 -2.52 21.50
CA LEU A 270 16.88 -2.19 20.32
C LEU A 270 18.27 -1.64 20.69
N ILE A 271 18.35 -0.68 21.62
CA ILE A 271 19.62 -0.13 22.12
C ILE A 271 20.47 -1.26 22.72
N LYS A 272 19.88 -2.10 23.57
CA LYS A 272 20.58 -3.21 24.22
C LYS A 272 21.13 -4.23 23.22
N GLU A 273 20.37 -4.56 22.18
CA GLU A 273 20.78 -5.56 21.19
C GLU A 273 21.75 -4.98 20.14
N LEU A 274 21.69 -3.68 19.85
CA LEU A 274 22.59 -3.02 18.92
C LEU A 274 23.92 -2.59 19.55
N SER A 275 23.97 -2.30 20.86
CA SER A 275 25.17 -1.78 21.53
C SER A 275 26.41 -2.65 21.32
N VAL A 276 26.24 -3.97 21.23
CA VAL A 276 27.32 -4.94 20.97
C VAL A 276 28.05 -4.75 19.63
N TYR A 277 27.51 -3.92 18.73
CA TYR A 277 28.12 -3.60 17.43
C TYR A 277 28.72 -2.18 17.37
N PHE A 278 28.74 -1.45 18.48
CA PHE A 278 29.22 -0.06 18.58
C PHE A 278 30.10 0.11 19.84
N GLU A 279 31.26 -0.56 19.85
CA GLU A 279 32.14 -0.62 21.03
C GLU A 279 32.55 0.79 21.52
N GLY A 280 32.26 1.07 22.81
CA GLY A 280 32.63 2.34 23.45
C GLY A 280 31.81 3.55 22.97
N LYS A 281 30.69 3.32 22.27
CA LYS A 281 29.80 4.33 21.69
C LYS A 281 28.34 4.11 22.05
N GLU A 282 28.07 3.45 23.17
CA GLU A 282 26.73 3.07 23.62
C GLU A 282 25.85 4.28 23.94
N ASP A 283 26.41 5.33 24.53
CA ASP A 283 25.69 6.57 24.84
C ASP A 283 25.31 7.34 23.57
N ASP A 284 26.23 7.40 22.59
CA ASP A 284 25.97 8.03 21.29
C ASP A 284 24.91 7.23 20.50
N LEU A 285 24.94 5.89 20.56
CA LEU A 285 23.90 5.03 20.00
C LEU A 285 22.54 5.27 20.65
N LYS A 286 22.50 5.42 21.98
CA LYS A 286 21.25 5.72 22.69
C LYS A 286 20.68 7.07 22.26
N LYS A 287 21.52 8.10 22.18
CA LYS A 287 21.12 9.44 21.71
C LYS A 287 20.52 9.39 20.33
N VAL A 288 21.24 8.78 19.37
CA VAL A 288 20.81 8.76 17.97
C VAL A 288 19.51 7.99 17.77
N LEU A 289 19.33 6.86 18.46
CA LEU A 289 18.09 6.07 18.41
C LEU A 289 16.91 6.74 19.13
N SER A 290 17.20 7.66 20.06
CA SER A 290 16.20 8.49 20.75
C SER A 290 15.86 9.77 19.98
N GLY A 291 16.49 9.99 18.82
CA GLY A 291 16.28 11.17 17.98
C GLY A 291 17.14 12.38 18.35
N GLU A 292 18.15 12.21 19.22
CA GLU A 292 19.11 13.27 19.55
C GLU A 292 20.27 13.31 18.54
N GLU A 293 20.83 14.52 18.31
CA GLU A 293 22.01 14.69 17.47
C GLU A 293 23.29 14.19 18.17
N ILE A 294 24.22 13.67 17.38
CA ILE A 294 25.55 13.22 17.82
C ILE A 294 26.64 13.94 17.03
N GLU A 295 27.78 14.21 17.66
CA GLU A 295 28.89 14.93 17.03
C GLU A 295 29.67 14.06 16.03
N GLN A 296 29.64 12.73 16.21
CA GLN A 296 30.43 11.78 15.43
C GLN A 296 29.55 10.66 14.89
N ILE A 297 29.74 10.35 13.60
CA ILE A 297 29.09 9.21 12.94
C ILE A 297 29.48 7.90 13.63
N LEU A 298 28.48 7.05 13.86
CA LEU A 298 28.66 5.75 14.50
C LEU A 298 29.15 4.70 13.51
N TYR A 299 30.21 4.01 13.88
CA TYR A 299 30.74 2.92 13.08
C TYR A 299 30.10 1.59 13.48
N PHE A 300 29.37 0.98 12.56
CA PHE A 300 28.74 -0.32 12.78
C PHE A 300 29.71 -1.46 12.46
N GLU A 301 30.09 -2.22 13.49
CA GLU A 301 31.12 -3.27 13.42
C GLU A 301 30.65 -4.60 12.81
N ASN A 302 29.75 -4.55 11.82
CA ASN A 302 29.26 -5.73 11.12
C ASN A 302 28.98 -5.42 9.64
N ASN A 303 28.42 -6.39 8.93
CA ASN A 303 27.90 -6.18 7.58
C ASN A 303 26.76 -5.16 7.63
N GLY A 304 26.91 -4.01 6.95
CA GLY A 304 25.93 -2.93 6.99
C GLY A 304 24.51 -3.31 6.53
N ASN A 305 24.37 -4.35 5.70
CA ASN A 305 23.05 -4.87 5.31
C ASN A 305 22.26 -5.42 6.51
N LYS A 306 22.94 -5.79 7.60
CA LYS A 306 22.28 -6.24 8.83
C LYS A 306 21.69 -5.08 9.62
N LEU A 307 22.32 -3.91 9.59
CA LEU A 307 21.78 -2.72 10.21
C LEU A 307 20.52 -2.27 9.47
N THR A 308 20.57 -2.22 8.14
CA THR A 308 19.42 -1.83 7.33
C THR A 308 18.24 -2.81 7.45
N ASP A 309 18.50 -4.11 7.64
CA ASP A 309 17.47 -5.12 7.95
C ASP A 309 16.73 -4.87 9.26
N VAL A 310 17.44 -4.42 10.30
CA VAL A 310 16.81 -4.07 11.58
C VAL A 310 15.78 -2.97 11.37
N PHE A 311 16.16 -1.89 10.68
CA PHE A 311 15.24 -0.78 10.40
C PHE A 311 14.14 -1.18 9.42
N PHE A 312 14.43 -2.03 8.43
CA PHE A 312 13.38 -2.61 7.57
C PHE A 312 12.32 -3.36 8.40
N ARG A 313 12.73 -4.25 9.31
CA ARG A 313 11.78 -5.00 10.14
C ARG A 313 10.98 -4.10 11.08
N LEU A 314 11.59 -3.05 11.62
CA LEU A 314 10.88 -2.06 12.43
C LEU A 314 9.85 -1.28 11.60
N HIS A 315 10.11 -0.99 10.32
CA HIS A 315 9.13 -0.43 9.39
C HIS A 315 7.97 -1.38 9.13
N GLU A 316 8.26 -2.64 8.80
CA GLU A 316 7.21 -3.65 8.54
C GLU A 316 6.36 -3.93 9.79
N ALA A 317 6.92 -3.80 10.99
CA ALA A 317 6.21 -3.92 12.25
C ALA A 317 5.51 -2.62 12.73
N GLY A 318 5.56 -1.54 11.95
CA GLY A 318 4.96 -0.25 12.29
C GLY A 318 5.56 0.41 13.54
N LYS A 319 6.84 0.13 13.84
CA LYS A 319 7.56 0.65 15.01
C LYS A 319 8.37 1.92 14.74
N ILE A 320 8.49 2.32 13.47
CA ILE A 320 9.07 3.60 13.05
C ILE A 320 7.96 4.45 12.44
N GLN A 321 7.83 5.69 12.89
CA GLN A 321 6.81 6.61 12.36
C GLN A 321 7.28 7.35 11.10
N ASN A 322 8.59 7.60 10.96
CA ASN A 322 9.15 8.20 9.76
C ASN A 322 8.91 7.29 8.56
N ASN A 323 8.92 7.85 7.35
CA ASN A 323 8.89 7.04 6.13
C ASN A 323 10.29 6.44 5.82
N LYS A 324 10.33 5.48 4.90
CA LYS A 324 11.56 4.77 4.50
C LYS A 324 12.61 5.69 3.86
N ASN A 325 12.21 6.80 3.25
CA ASN A 325 13.13 7.79 2.66
C ASN A 325 13.89 8.53 3.76
N ILE A 326 13.16 9.09 4.73
CA ILE A 326 13.74 9.77 5.91
C ILE A 326 14.63 8.80 6.69
N THR A 327 14.17 7.57 6.90
CA THR A 327 14.96 6.54 7.58
C THR A 327 16.25 6.20 6.83
N ALA A 328 16.20 6.12 5.49
CA ALA A 328 17.39 5.86 4.68
C ALA A 328 18.41 7.00 4.77
N LYS A 329 17.96 8.27 4.72
CA LYS A 329 18.83 9.44 4.92
C LYS A 329 19.45 9.41 6.31
N TRP A 330 18.62 9.26 7.34
CA TRP A 330 19.05 9.17 8.74
C TRP A 330 20.11 8.08 8.97
N ILE A 331 19.95 6.89 8.36
CA ILE A 331 20.96 5.82 8.43
C ILE A 331 22.29 6.28 7.78
N CYS A 332 22.22 6.95 6.64
CA CYS A 332 23.43 7.41 5.93
C CYS A 332 24.15 8.54 6.67
N ASP A 333 23.41 9.39 7.39
CA ASP A 333 23.96 10.54 8.10
C ASP A 333 24.57 10.16 9.45
N ASN A 334 24.05 9.11 10.09
CA ASN A 334 24.44 8.73 11.44
C ASN A 334 25.31 7.48 11.54
N PHE A 335 25.40 6.67 10.47
CA PHE A 335 26.15 5.41 10.51
C PHE A 335 27.15 5.26 9.36
N GLU A 336 28.25 4.58 9.67
CA GLU A 336 29.19 4.00 8.70
C GLU A 336 29.23 2.48 8.86
N ASN A 337 29.66 1.78 7.82
CA ASN A 337 29.77 0.32 7.84
C ASN A 337 31.17 -0.17 7.52
N LYS A 338 31.40 -1.44 7.88
CA LYS A 338 32.62 -2.15 7.55
C LYS A 338 32.67 -2.51 6.07
N ASN A 339 33.61 -1.90 5.34
CA ASN A 339 33.95 -2.31 3.98
C ASN A 339 35.18 -3.23 4.02
N GLN A 340 35.09 -4.37 3.33
CA GLN A 340 36.16 -5.36 3.25
C GLN A 340 37.46 -4.81 2.64
N LYS A 341 37.42 -3.69 1.88
CA LYS A 341 38.59 -3.10 1.21
C LYS A 341 39.17 -1.86 1.89
N SER A 342 38.36 -1.04 2.56
CA SER A 342 38.77 0.29 3.07
C SER A 342 38.62 0.47 4.58
N GLY A 343 38.18 -0.57 5.32
CA GLY A 343 37.93 -0.51 6.75
C GLY A 343 36.61 0.19 7.11
N ARG A 344 36.40 1.42 6.63
CA ARG A 344 35.14 2.18 6.78
C ARG A 344 34.58 2.60 5.43
N SER A 345 33.26 2.64 5.33
CA SER A 345 32.52 3.17 4.18
C SER A 345 31.22 3.79 4.65
N LYS A 346 30.84 4.89 3.98
CA LYS A 346 29.50 5.46 4.14
C LYS A 346 28.46 4.53 3.52
N TYR A 347 27.26 4.55 4.08
CA TYR A 347 26.11 4.00 3.39
C TYR A 347 25.79 4.85 2.16
N LYS A 348 25.28 4.19 1.11
CA LYS A 348 24.78 4.88 -0.09
C LYS A 348 23.27 4.93 -0.02
N PHE A 349 22.70 6.12 -0.15
CA PHE A 349 21.27 6.36 0.00
C PHE A 349 20.43 5.41 -0.86
N GLU A 350 20.78 5.26 -2.14
CA GLU A 350 20.01 4.43 -3.08
C GLU A 350 20.02 2.96 -2.68
N VAL A 351 21.11 2.49 -2.08
CA VAL A 351 21.25 1.10 -1.61
C VAL A 351 20.44 0.90 -0.34
N VAL A 352 20.52 1.82 0.62
CA VAL A 352 19.75 1.74 1.87
C VAL A 352 18.26 1.85 1.58
N TYR A 353 17.84 2.83 0.78
CA TYR A 353 16.45 3.02 0.42
C TYR A 353 15.88 1.78 -0.27
N LYS A 354 16.61 1.22 -1.25
CA LYS A 354 16.22 -0.04 -1.89
C LYS A 354 16.14 -1.20 -0.90
N GLN A 355 17.03 -1.29 0.09
CA GLN A 355 16.94 -2.32 1.14
C GLN A 355 15.72 -2.13 2.05
N LEU A 356 15.31 -0.89 2.30
CA LEU A 356 14.08 -0.61 3.05
C LEU A 356 12.81 -0.88 2.22
N THR A 357 12.83 -0.72 0.90
CA THR A 357 11.64 -0.90 0.04
C THR A 357 11.50 -2.30 -0.57
N ASP A 358 12.61 -2.88 -1.02
CA ASP A 358 12.63 -4.00 -1.96
C ASP A 358 13.36 -5.22 -1.41
N MET A 359 13.40 -5.47 -0.09
CA MET A 359 13.90 -6.76 0.39
C MET A 359 12.92 -7.89 0.03
N SER A 360 12.95 -8.28 -1.25
CA SER A 360 12.38 -9.49 -1.82
C SER A 360 13.22 -10.69 -1.38
N GLY A 361 13.11 -11.01 -0.10
CA GLY A 361 13.69 -12.22 0.46
C GLY A 361 13.99 -12.07 1.95
N PRO A 362 13.57 -13.02 2.79
CA PRO A 362 13.97 -13.00 4.18
C PRO A 362 15.49 -13.12 4.24
N ILE A 363 16.17 -12.16 4.89
CA ILE A 363 17.52 -12.41 5.39
C ILE A 363 17.43 -13.73 6.15
N ASN A 364 18.22 -14.72 5.70
CA ASN A 364 18.31 -16.05 6.29
C ASN A 364 18.28 -15.90 7.81
N LYS A 365 17.31 -16.52 8.50
CA LYS A 365 17.09 -16.36 9.95
C LYS A 365 18.41 -16.46 10.73
N LYS A 366 19.34 -17.31 10.28
CA LYS A 366 20.70 -17.49 10.85
C LYS A 366 21.65 -16.29 10.77
N ARG A 367 21.29 -15.22 10.05
CA ARG A 367 22.14 -14.03 9.83
C ARG A 367 21.50 -12.74 10.37
N ARG A 368 20.32 -12.84 10.96
CA ARG A 368 19.64 -11.70 11.59
C ARG A 368 20.38 -11.30 12.85
N ILE A 369 20.31 -10.01 13.15
CA ILE A 369 20.69 -9.45 14.43
C ILE A 369 19.42 -8.87 15.05
N CYS A 370 19.41 -8.70 16.37
CA CYS A 370 18.24 -8.19 17.08
C CYS A 370 16.96 -9.02 16.84
N GLU A 371 16.86 -10.18 17.49
CA GLU A 371 15.77 -11.15 17.24
C GLU A 371 14.46 -10.78 17.95
N ASN A 372 14.50 -9.93 19.00
CA ASN A 372 13.34 -9.57 19.82
C ASN A 372 12.89 -8.12 19.59
N LEU A 373 12.62 -7.76 18.33
CA LEU A 373 12.18 -6.42 17.91
C LEU A 373 10.66 -6.29 17.79
#